data_AF-Q0RRG4-F1
#
_entry.id   AF-Q0RRG4-F1
#
_cell.length_a   1.000
_cell.length_b   1.000
_cell.length_c   1.000
_cell.angle_alpha   90.00
_cell.angle_beta   90.00
_cell.angle_gamma   90.00
#
_symmetry.space_group_name_H-M   'P 1'
#
loop_
_entity.id
_entity.type
_entity.pdbx_description
1 polymer ?
#
loop_
_entity_poly.entity_id
_entity_poly.type
_entity_poly.pdbx_seq_one_letter_code
_entity_poly.pdbx_strand_id
1 'polypeptide(L)'
;MKYGGTRGCRNMGWSVDDRDWERLRNAAVRVAQSAYAPYSGLRVGAAALVVDRPDAEGRTTGDEPWMVVGCNVENASYGLALCAECGLVSALHARGGGRLVAFACVDADGRPLAPCGRCRQLLYEHGGPDLLVATADGVRRLAELLPGAFGPLDLPVPPRRADLAAVAAGDPPVPPGPPVPPGPSPTGATPSGGSGAS
;
A
#
# COMPACT_ATOMS: atom_id res chain seq x y z
N MET A 1 23.67 -9.79 -0.49
CA MET A 1 22.91 -10.06 0.75
C MET A 1 21.90 -11.17 0.46
N LYS A 2 21.98 -12.30 1.17
CA LYS A 2 20.92 -13.32 1.16
C LYS A 2 19.83 -12.86 2.12
N TYR A 3 18.59 -12.68 1.67
CA TYR A 3 17.49 -12.30 2.55
C TYR A 3 16.99 -13.56 3.24
N GLY A 4 17.68 -13.98 4.29
CA GLY A 4 17.41 -15.25 4.96
C GLY A 4 15.92 -15.48 5.26
N GLY A 5 15.39 -16.56 4.68
CA GLY A 5 14.12 -17.20 5.03
C GLY A 5 12.87 -16.55 4.43
N THR A 6 12.00 -17.38 3.85
CA THR A 6 10.62 -17.07 3.46
C THR A 6 9.83 -16.56 4.67
N ARG A 7 9.86 -15.24 4.91
CA ARG A 7 8.89 -14.61 5.81
C ARG A 7 7.61 -14.38 5.03
N GLY A 8 6.77 -15.42 4.97
CA GLY A 8 5.48 -15.36 4.30
C GLY A 8 4.59 -14.28 4.91
N CYS A 9 4.04 -13.40 4.06
CA CYS A 9 2.84 -12.66 4.38
C CYS A 9 1.72 -13.71 4.53
N ARG A 10 1.18 -13.90 5.74
CA ARG A 10 0.00 -14.76 5.94
C ARG A 10 -1.23 -14.00 5.47
N ASN A 11 -1.40 -13.91 4.15
CA ASN A 11 -2.72 -13.76 3.53
C ASN A 11 -2.66 -14.35 2.12
N MET A 12 -3.43 -15.43 1.93
CA MET A 12 -3.85 -16.01 0.64
C MET A 12 -2.72 -16.34 -0.35
N GLY A 13 -2.11 -17.52 -0.16
CA GLY A 13 -1.55 -18.33 -1.25
C GLY A 13 -0.18 -17.95 -1.84
N TRP A 14 0.43 -16.84 -1.44
CA TRP A 14 1.68 -16.37 -2.04
C TRP A 14 2.82 -16.12 -1.04
N SER A 15 4.05 -16.44 -1.44
CA SER A 15 5.26 -16.21 -0.65
C SER A 15 6.32 -15.48 -1.47
N VAL A 16 6.96 -14.46 -0.88
CA VAL A 16 8.10 -13.75 -1.46
C VAL A 16 9.37 -14.57 -1.24
N ASP A 17 10.09 -14.91 -2.30
CA ASP A 17 11.35 -15.65 -2.22
C ASP A 17 12.58 -14.77 -2.54
N ASP A 18 13.79 -15.36 -2.50
CA ASP A 18 15.04 -14.66 -2.78
C ASP A 18 15.11 -14.10 -4.22
N ARG A 19 14.47 -14.76 -5.20
CA ARG A 19 14.45 -14.30 -6.59
C ARG A 19 13.57 -13.06 -6.71
N ASP A 20 12.45 -13.01 -6.02
CA ASP A 20 11.59 -11.84 -5.97
C ASP A 20 12.33 -10.61 -5.43
N TRP A 21 13.08 -10.79 -4.34
CA TRP A 21 13.88 -9.70 -3.77
C TRP A 21 15.01 -9.23 -4.70
N GLU A 22 15.65 -10.15 -5.42
CA GLU A 22 16.64 -9.78 -6.44
C GLU A 22 16.00 -9.00 -7.60
N ARG A 23 14.84 -9.44 -8.09
CA ARG A 23 14.09 -8.72 -9.14
C ARG A 23 13.69 -7.32 -8.67
N LEU A 24 13.18 -7.19 -7.44
CA LEU A 24 12.83 -5.89 -6.84
C LEU A 24 14.04 -4.95 -6.76
N ARG A 25 15.17 -5.43 -6.24
CA ARG A 25 16.39 -4.63 -6.14
C ARG A 25 16.88 -4.17 -7.52
N ASN A 26 16.92 -5.09 -8.49
CA ASN A 26 17.37 -4.78 -9.85
C ASN A 26 16.46 -3.75 -10.54
N ALA A 27 15.15 -3.85 -10.34
CA ALA A 27 14.18 -2.88 -10.85
C ALA A 27 14.33 -1.51 -10.18
N ALA A 28 14.53 -1.49 -8.85
CA ALA A 28 14.75 -0.27 -8.09
C ALA A 28 16.05 0.46 -8.51
N VAL A 29 17.16 -0.28 -8.70
CA VAL A 29 18.42 0.29 -9.23
C VAL A 29 18.22 0.86 -10.64
N ARG A 30 17.50 0.14 -11.50
CA ARG A 30 17.25 0.57 -12.88
C ARG A 30 16.45 1.87 -12.91
N VAL A 31 15.37 1.97 -12.15
CA VAL A 31 14.53 3.19 -12.14
C VAL A 31 15.24 4.36 -11.45
N ALA A 32 16.13 4.11 -10.48
CA ALA A 32 16.95 5.15 -9.86
C ALA A 32 17.79 5.93 -10.89
N GLN A 33 18.17 5.30 -12.01
CA GLN A 33 18.92 5.99 -13.07
C GLN A 33 18.10 7.09 -13.76
N SER A 34 16.76 7.02 -13.69
CA SER A 34 15.84 8.02 -14.24
C SER A 34 15.46 9.12 -13.25
N ALA A 35 15.98 9.07 -12.01
CA ALA A 35 15.68 10.07 -10.99
C ALA A 35 16.07 11.49 -11.43
N TYR A 36 15.16 12.44 -11.22
CA TYR A 36 15.46 13.86 -11.35
C TYR A 36 15.92 14.38 -9.99
N ALA A 37 17.23 14.39 -9.75
CA ALA A 37 17.82 14.81 -8.48
C ALA A 37 19.01 15.78 -8.66
N PRO A 38 18.85 16.91 -9.38
CA PRO A 38 19.96 17.83 -9.65
C PRO A 38 20.41 18.63 -8.42
N TYR A 39 19.60 18.71 -7.36
CA TYR A 39 19.88 19.52 -6.19
C TYR A 39 20.65 18.73 -5.13
N SER A 40 20.15 17.55 -4.73
CA SER A 40 20.86 16.72 -3.75
C SER A 40 21.94 15.82 -4.35
N GLY A 41 21.82 15.48 -5.64
CA GLY A 41 22.61 14.42 -6.28
C GLY A 41 22.24 12.99 -5.82
N LEU A 42 21.30 12.85 -4.89
CA LEU A 42 20.86 11.55 -4.38
C LEU A 42 19.74 10.98 -5.26
N ARG A 43 20.13 10.09 -6.17
CA ARG A 43 19.21 9.36 -7.03
C ARG A 43 18.68 8.12 -6.31
N VAL A 44 17.36 8.03 -6.15
CA VAL A 44 16.66 6.99 -5.40
C VAL A 44 15.66 6.29 -6.31
N GLY A 45 15.62 4.97 -6.22
CA GLY A 45 14.62 4.14 -6.89
C GLY A 45 13.93 3.21 -5.92
N ALA A 46 12.65 2.96 -6.18
CA ALA A 46 11.81 2.06 -5.41
C ALA A 46 11.11 1.06 -6.34
N ALA A 47 10.91 -0.16 -5.87
CA ALA A 47 10.13 -1.18 -6.54
C ALA A 47 9.27 -1.94 -5.53
N ALA A 48 8.08 -2.38 -5.95
CA ALA A 48 7.20 -3.19 -5.12
C ALA A 48 6.45 -4.25 -5.92
N LEU A 49 6.19 -5.38 -5.29
CA LEU A 49 5.28 -6.41 -5.78
C LEU A 49 3.86 -6.09 -5.33
N VAL A 50 2.93 -6.28 -6.25
CA VAL A 50 1.52 -5.93 -6.12
C VAL A 50 0.68 -7.17 -6.40
N VAL A 51 -0.29 -7.40 -5.54
CA VAL A 51 -1.31 -8.46 -5.65
C VAL A 51 -2.70 -7.85 -5.52
N ASP A 52 -3.73 -8.70 -5.53
CA ASP A 52 -5.12 -8.32 -5.26
C ASP A 52 -5.64 -7.19 -6.18
N ARG A 53 -5.20 -7.18 -7.44
CA ARG A 53 -5.64 -6.16 -8.41
C ARG A 53 -7.13 -6.39 -8.76
N PRO A 54 -7.97 -5.36 -8.68
CA PRO A 54 -9.37 -5.49 -9.08
C PRO A 54 -9.50 -5.57 -10.62
N ASP A 55 -10.40 -6.41 -11.11
CA ASP A 55 -10.88 -6.42 -12.50
C ASP A 55 -11.81 -5.22 -12.79
N ALA A 56 -12.31 -5.13 -14.03
CA ALA A 56 -13.19 -4.04 -14.45
C ALA A 56 -14.51 -3.98 -13.65
N GLU A 57 -14.92 -5.11 -13.05
CA GLU A 57 -16.11 -5.24 -12.23
C GLU A 57 -15.82 -5.06 -10.73
N GLY A 58 -14.57 -4.78 -10.35
CA GLY A 58 -14.13 -4.58 -8.97
C GLY A 58 -13.89 -5.88 -8.19
N ARG A 59 -13.90 -7.04 -8.86
CA ARG A 59 -13.57 -8.33 -8.25
C ARG A 59 -12.06 -8.49 -8.23
N THR A 60 -11.52 -9.01 -7.14
CA THR A 60 -10.10 -9.33 -7.06
C THR A 60 -9.84 -10.65 -7.80
N THR A 61 -9.10 -10.60 -8.90
CA THR A 61 -8.65 -11.79 -9.62
C THR A 61 -7.33 -12.29 -9.04
N GLY A 62 -7.17 -13.61 -8.92
CA GLY A 62 -5.94 -14.26 -8.43
C GLY A 62 -4.81 -14.25 -9.46
N ASP A 63 -4.54 -13.08 -10.05
CA ASP A 63 -3.50 -12.90 -11.06
C ASP A 63 -2.11 -13.00 -10.42
N GLU A 64 -1.13 -13.40 -11.25
CA GLU A 64 0.28 -13.39 -10.88
C GLU A 64 0.71 -12.01 -10.34
N PRO A 65 1.57 -11.97 -9.29
CA PRO A 65 2.05 -10.71 -8.75
C PRO A 65 2.74 -9.90 -9.84
N TRP A 66 2.40 -8.62 -9.92
CA TRP A 66 3.03 -7.70 -10.85
C TRP A 66 3.89 -6.68 -10.10
N MET A 67 4.71 -5.94 -10.84
CA MET A 67 5.68 -5.02 -10.25
C MET A 67 5.39 -3.57 -10.65
N VAL A 68 5.51 -2.68 -9.67
CA VAL A 68 5.49 -1.23 -9.84
C VAL A 68 6.81 -0.63 -9.40
N VAL A 69 7.22 0.46 -10.04
CA VAL A 69 8.49 1.16 -9.77
C VAL A 69 8.28 2.67 -9.69
N GLY A 70 9.19 3.37 -9.01
CA GLY A 70 9.23 4.83 -8.96
C GLY A 70 10.63 5.35 -8.66
N CYS A 71 10.90 6.61 -9.02
CA CYS A 71 12.14 7.31 -8.69
C CYS A 71 11.83 8.68 -8.10
N ASN A 72 12.79 9.28 -7.37
CA ASN A 72 12.58 10.61 -6.81
C ASN A 72 12.63 11.70 -7.88
N VAL A 73 11.82 12.73 -7.66
CA VAL A 73 11.75 13.94 -8.50
C VAL A 73 11.83 15.14 -7.58
N GLU A 74 12.97 15.82 -7.64
CA GLU A 74 13.20 17.03 -6.87
C GLU A 74 12.56 18.26 -7.50
N ASN A 75 12.49 19.33 -6.73
CA ASN A 75 11.94 20.61 -7.16
C ASN A 75 12.77 21.75 -6.55
N ALA A 76 12.88 22.87 -7.25
CA ALA A 76 13.57 24.07 -6.77
C ALA A 76 13.00 24.58 -5.42
N SER A 77 11.69 24.44 -5.22
CA SER A 77 11.06 24.56 -3.90
C SER A 77 11.13 23.20 -3.20
N TYR A 78 12.14 23.02 -2.35
CA TYR A 78 12.55 21.69 -1.87
C TYR A 78 11.43 20.92 -1.15
N GLY A 79 10.48 21.61 -0.50
CA GLY A 79 9.32 20.98 0.15
C GLY A 79 8.36 20.26 -0.81
N LEU A 80 8.46 20.53 -2.11
CA LEU A 80 7.65 19.89 -3.16
C LEU A 80 8.30 18.63 -3.74
N ALA A 81 9.53 18.29 -3.31
CA ALA A 81 10.21 17.09 -3.77
C ALA A 81 9.40 15.83 -3.46
N LEU A 82 9.33 14.94 -4.45
CA LEU A 82 8.63 13.66 -4.37
C LEU A 82 9.65 12.54 -4.21
N CYS A 83 9.48 11.74 -3.16
CA CYS A 83 10.30 10.55 -2.95
C CYS A 83 9.95 9.46 -3.98
N ALA A 84 10.84 8.49 -4.17
CA ALA A 84 10.65 7.39 -5.12
C ALA A 84 9.38 6.57 -4.82
N GLU A 85 9.06 6.41 -3.54
CA GLU A 85 7.88 5.72 -3.04
C GLU A 85 6.58 6.45 -3.40
N CYS A 86 6.61 7.80 -3.47
CA CYS A 86 5.46 8.59 -3.91
C CYS A 86 5.14 8.30 -5.39
N GLY A 87 6.16 8.34 -6.25
CA GLY A 87 6.00 8.03 -7.67
C GLY A 87 5.55 6.58 -7.90
N LEU A 88 6.07 5.65 -7.09
CA LEU A 88 5.65 4.24 -7.11
C LEU A 88 4.17 4.08 -6.79
N VAL A 89 3.67 4.76 -5.75
CA VAL A 89 2.25 4.71 -5.36
C VAL A 89 1.35 5.40 -6.40
N SER A 90 1.78 6.50 -6.99
CA SER A 90 1.05 7.09 -8.12
C SER A 90 0.97 6.11 -9.29
N ALA A 91 2.05 5.40 -9.61
CA ALA A 91 2.09 4.39 -10.67
C ALA A 91 1.24 3.16 -10.36
N LEU A 92 1.09 2.78 -9.08
CA LEU A 92 0.19 1.72 -8.63
C LEU A 92 -1.24 2.04 -9.04
N HIS A 93 -1.74 3.22 -8.63
CA HIS A 93 -3.12 3.62 -8.90
C HIS A 93 -3.38 3.94 -10.37
N ALA A 94 -2.40 4.52 -11.08
CA ALA A 94 -2.49 4.76 -12.52
C ALA A 94 -2.66 3.46 -13.34
N ARG A 95 -2.29 2.31 -12.75
CA ARG A 95 -2.43 0.98 -13.35
C ARG A 95 -3.59 0.17 -12.76
N GLY A 96 -4.51 0.78 -12.04
CA GLY A 96 -5.71 0.12 -11.51
C GLY A 96 -5.58 -0.40 -10.08
N GLY A 97 -4.53 -0.03 -9.35
CA GLY A 97 -4.43 -0.30 -7.92
C GLY A 97 -4.05 -1.74 -7.60
N GLY A 98 -4.46 -2.19 -6.41
CA GLY A 98 -4.04 -3.44 -5.78
C GLY A 98 -3.31 -3.18 -4.46
N ARG A 99 -2.75 -4.24 -3.88
CA ARG A 99 -2.10 -4.20 -2.56
C ARG A 99 -0.61 -4.52 -2.67
N LEU A 100 0.21 -3.69 -2.04
CA LEU A 100 1.66 -3.91 -1.94
C LEU A 100 1.96 -5.03 -0.94
N VAL A 101 2.86 -5.94 -1.31
CA VAL A 101 3.23 -7.09 -0.46
C VAL A 101 4.73 -7.22 -0.18
N ALA A 102 5.57 -6.72 -1.08
CA ALA A 102 7.02 -6.63 -0.89
C ALA A 102 7.55 -5.35 -1.52
N PHE A 103 8.49 -4.68 -0.85
CA PHE A 103 9.00 -3.37 -1.24
C PHE A 103 10.53 -3.28 -1.03
N ALA A 104 11.23 -2.70 -2.00
CA ALA A 104 12.65 -2.38 -1.92
C ALA A 104 12.89 -0.93 -2.36
N CYS A 105 13.75 -0.22 -1.62
CA CYS A 105 14.21 1.13 -1.92
C CYS A 105 15.73 1.18 -1.86
N VAL A 106 16.36 1.79 -2.85
CA VAL A 106 17.82 1.85 -3.02
C VAL A 106 18.25 3.19 -3.59
N ASP A 107 19.52 3.53 -3.38
CA ASP A 107 20.17 4.54 -4.22
C ASP A 107 20.58 3.98 -5.59
N ALA A 108 21.10 4.85 -6.45
CA ALA A 108 21.54 4.48 -7.80
C ALA A 108 22.70 3.47 -7.86
N ASP A 109 23.41 3.22 -6.76
CA ASP A 109 24.46 2.20 -6.65
C ASP A 109 23.92 0.88 -6.07
N GLY A 110 22.63 0.81 -5.76
CA GLY A 110 21.97 -0.36 -5.21
C GLY A 110 22.14 -0.55 -3.71
N ARG A 111 22.61 0.48 -2.98
CA ARG A 111 22.67 0.44 -1.53
C ARG A 111 21.24 0.60 -0.96
N PRO A 112 20.80 -0.27 -0.04
CA PRO A 112 19.46 -0.17 0.56
C PRO A 112 19.25 1.16 1.28
N LEU A 113 18.10 1.79 1.05
CA LEU A 113 17.65 2.98 1.76
C LEU A 113 16.37 2.69 2.53
N ALA A 114 16.30 3.14 3.78
CA ALA A 114 15.06 3.06 4.55
C ALA A 114 14.06 4.13 4.04
N PRO A 115 12.77 3.79 3.87
CA PRO A 115 11.78 4.79 3.51
C PRO A 115 11.67 5.87 4.59
N CYS A 116 11.53 7.13 4.16
CA CYS A 116 11.37 8.25 5.09
C CYS A 116 9.99 8.19 5.79
N GLY A 117 9.80 8.96 6.87
CA GLY A 117 8.55 8.91 7.66
C GLY A 117 7.28 9.13 6.83
N ARG A 118 7.29 10.10 5.91
CA ARG A 118 6.19 10.37 4.97
C ARG A 118 5.87 9.14 4.11
N CYS A 119 6.90 8.49 3.58
CA CYS A 119 6.75 7.33 2.71
C CYS A 119 6.32 6.08 3.49
N ARG A 120 6.72 5.92 4.75
CA ARG A 120 6.21 4.84 5.60
C ARG A 120 4.69 4.93 5.74
N GLN A 121 4.16 6.12 6.00
CA GLN A 121 2.71 6.34 6.10
C GLN A 121 2.00 6.07 4.76
N LEU A 122 2.58 6.52 3.65
CA LEU A 122 2.03 6.29 2.31
C LEU A 122 2.01 4.80 1.93
N LEU A 123 3.09 4.08 2.23
CA LEU A 123 3.18 2.63 2.01
C LEU A 123 2.22 1.87 2.94
N TYR A 124 1.96 2.38 4.15
CA TYR A 124 1.05 1.77 5.11
C TYR A 124 -0.38 1.74 4.58
N GLU A 125 -0.82 2.82 3.93
CA GLU A 125 -2.14 2.90 3.28
C GLU A 125 -2.34 1.81 2.21
N HIS A 126 -1.27 1.41 1.51
CA HIS A 126 -1.36 0.54 0.32
C HIS A 126 -0.82 -0.86 0.50
N GLY A 127 -0.07 -1.14 1.57
CA GLY A 127 0.44 -2.47 1.91
C GLY A 127 0.03 -2.96 3.29
N GLY A 128 -0.46 -2.07 4.15
CA GLY A 128 -0.82 -2.37 5.52
C GLY A 128 0.38 -2.70 6.42
N PRO A 129 0.12 -3.14 7.66
CA PRO A 129 1.16 -3.44 8.64
C PRO A 129 2.08 -4.61 8.24
N ASP A 130 1.57 -5.52 7.40
CA ASP A 130 2.28 -6.74 6.98
C ASP A 130 3.16 -6.56 5.75
N LEU A 131 3.17 -5.38 5.10
CA LEU A 131 4.05 -5.10 3.97
C LEU A 131 5.50 -5.41 4.33
N LEU A 132 6.14 -6.27 3.54
CA LEU A 132 7.55 -6.62 3.72
C LEU A 132 8.44 -5.55 3.07
N VAL A 133 9.40 -5.04 3.83
CA VAL A 133 10.32 -3.99 3.44
C VAL A 133 11.74 -4.53 3.51
N ALA A 134 12.48 -4.51 2.41
CA ALA A 134 13.91 -4.80 2.42
C ALA A 134 14.67 -3.65 3.08
N THR A 135 15.38 -3.92 4.18
CA THR A 135 16.27 -2.97 4.85
C THR A 135 17.72 -3.43 4.78
N ALA A 136 18.64 -2.59 5.25
CA ALA A 136 20.06 -2.95 5.38
C ALA A 136 20.29 -4.14 6.33
N ASP A 137 19.45 -4.31 7.35
CA ASP A 137 19.53 -5.39 8.35
C ASP A 137 18.70 -6.62 7.96
N GLY A 138 18.12 -6.63 6.75
CA GLY A 138 17.26 -7.68 6.25
C GLY A 138 15.79 -7.24 6.10
N VAL A 139 14.91 -8.21 5.86
CA VAL A 139 13.49 -7.90 5.65
C VAL A 139 12.83 -7.50 6.99
N ARG A 140 11.92 -6.53 6.97
CA ARG A 140 11.11 -6.09 8.13
C ARG A 140 9.66 -5.95 7.71
N ARG A 141 8.72 -6.10 8.62
CA ARG A 141 7.33 -5.65 8.38
C ARG A 141 7.25 -4.14 8.52
N LEU A 142 6.39 -3.50 7.75
CA LEU A 142 6.21 -2.05 7.81
C LEU A 142 5.74 -1.58 9.19
N ALA A 143 4.91 -2.35 9.89
CA ALA A 143 4.51 -2.06 11.27
C ALA A 143 5.69 -1.95 12.25
N GLU A 144 6.82 -2.60 11.96
CA GLU A 144 8.02 -2.49 12.77
C GLU A 144 8.82 -1.20 12.48
N LEU A 145 8.60 -0.59 11.31
CA LEU A 145 9.21 0.67 10.91
C LEU A 145 8.32 1.89 11.23
N LEU A 146 7.02 1.65 11.42
CA LEU A 146 6.02 2.67 11.78
C LEU A 146 5.07 2.11 12.86
N PRO A 147 5.56 1.93 14.10
CA PRO A 147 4.71 1.48 15.20
C PRO A 147 3.68 2.56 15.56
N GLY A 148 2.43 2.14 15.82
CA GLY A 148 1.35 3.08 16.14
C GLY A 148 1.00 4.02 14.99
N ALA A 149 1.03 3.52 13.76
CA ALA A 149 0.69 4.30 12.58
C ALA A 149 -0.71 4.94 12.70
N PHE A 150 -0.79 6.24 12.43
CA PHE A 150 -2.05 6.96 12.33
C PHE A 150 -2.88 6.40 11.17
N GLY A 151 -4.19 6.25 11.35
CA GLY A 151 -5.05 5.70 10.32
C GLY A 151 -6.53 6.04 10.48
N PRO A 152 -7.42 5.34 9.73
CA PRO A 152 -8.84 5.63 9.72
C PRO A 152 -9.53 5.59 11.08
N LEU A 153 -9.01 4.82 12.04
CA LEU A 153 -9.55 4.72 13.40
C LEU A 153 -9.25 5.95 14.27
N ASP A 154 -8.23 6.73 13.91
CA ASP A 154 -7.84 7.96 14.63
C ASP A 154 -8.53 9.20 14.05
N LEU A 155 -9.18 9.06 12.89
CA LEU A 155 -9.91 10.15 12.25
C LEU A 155 -11.29 10.34 12.92
N PRO A 156 -11.75 11.60 13.07
CA PRO A 156 -13.14 11.84 13.43
C PRO A 156 -14.06 11.26 12.36
N VAL A 157 -15.22 10.76 12.76
CA VAL A 157 -16.24 10.29 11.82
C VAL A 157 -16.63 11.45 10.91
N PRO A 158 -16.45 11.34 9.58
CA PRO A 158 -16.82 12.43 8.69
C PRO A 158 -18.34 12.67 8.78
N PRO A 159 -18.77 13.94 8.87
CA PRO A 159 -20.20 14.27 8.89
C PRO A 159 -20.86 13.72 7.62
N ARG A 160 -22.13 13.30 7.71
CA ARG A 160 -22.83 12.78 6.54
C ARG A 160 -22.95 13.91 5.51
N ARG A 161 -22.98 13.57 4.22
CA ARG A 161 -23.11 14.58 3.14
C ARG A 161 -24.37 15.44 3.32
N ALA A 162 -25.44 14.87 3.87
CA ALA A 162 -26.64 15.61 4.26
C ALA A 162 -26.38 16.62 5.38
N ASP A 163 -25.58 16.26 6.38
CA ASP A 163 -25.20 17.13 7.50
C ASP A 163 -24.34 18.30 7.00
N LEU A 164 -23.42 18.06 6.05
CA LEU A 164 -22.63 19.12 5.40
C LEU A 164 -23.48 20.07 4.55
N ALA A 165 -24.51 19.56 3.87
CA ALA A 165 -25.45 20.37 3.10
C ALA A 165 -26.32 21.26 4.00
N ALA A 166 -26.77 20.73 5.15
CA ALA A 166 -27.50 21.49 6.16
C ALA A 166 -26.64 22.62 6.77
N VAL A 167 -25.38 22.33 7.11
CA VAL A 167 -24.43 23.37 7.60
C VAL A 167 -24.17 24.43 6.54
N ALA A 168 -24.03 24.05 5.26
CA ALA A 168 -23.88 25.01 4.16
C ALA A 168 -25.15 25.86 3.91
N ALA A 169 -26.33 25.33 4.27
CA ALA A 169 -27.61 26.03 4.19
C ALA A 169 -27.90 26.92 5.43
N GLY A 170 -27.05 26.88 6.46
CA GLY A 170 -27.25 27.64 7.71
C GLY A 170 -28.18 26.97 8.71
N ASP A 171 -28.55 25.70 8.50
CA ASP A 171 -29.35 24.93 9.43
C ASP A 171 -28.50 24.50 10.65
N PRO A 172 -29.07 24.47 11.86
CA PRO A 172 -28.35 24.02 13.04
C PRO A 172 -27.93 22.55 12.89
N PRO A 173 -26.74 22.16 13.37
CA PRO A 173 -26.25 20.80 13.23
C PRO A 173 -27.18 19.81 13.92
N VAL A 174 -27.61 18.77 13.19
CA VAL A 174 -28.38 17.67 13.76
C VAL A 174 -27.44 16.85 14.65
N PRO A 175 -27.77 16.61 15.94
CA PRO A 175 -26.93 15.82 16.82
C PRO A 175 -26.74 14.39 16.27
N PRO A 176 -25.58 13.75 16.48
CA PRO A 176 -25.35 12.40 16.01
C PRO A 176 -26.40 11.46 16.60
N GLY A 177 -26.99 10.64 15.73
CA GLY A 177 -27.89 9.57 16.14
C GLY A 177 -27.14 8.49 16.92
N PRO A 178 -27.87 7.59 17.61
CA PRO A 178 -27.24 6.48 18.33
C PRO A 178 -26.39 5.63 17.38
N PRO A 179 -25.30 5.01 17.88
CA PRO A 179 -24.44 4.16 17.07
C PRO A 179 -25.27 3.06 16.40
N VAL A 180 -25.07 2.89 15.10
CA VAL A 180 -25.70 1.81 14.34
C VAL A 180 -25.10 0.49 14.85
N PRO A 181 -25.91 -0.46 15.35
CA PRO A 181 -25.39 -1.74 15.79
C PRO A 181 -24.71 -2.47 14.63
N PRO A 182 -23.66 -3.26 14.89
CA PRO A 182 -22.99 -4.02 13.84
C PRO A 182 -24.02 -4.88 13.11
N GLY A 183 -24.04 -4.77 11.78
CA GLY A 183 -24.93 -5.57 10.93
C GLY A 183 -24.71 -7.06 11.17
N PRO A 184 -25.73 -7.91 10.98
CA PRO A 184 -25.61 -9.34 11.22
C PRO A 184 -24.49 -9.92 10.37
N SER A 185 -23.58 -10.64 11.02
CA SER A 185 -22.57 -11.44 10.33
C SER A 185 -23.27 -12.42 9.37
N PRO A 186 -22.73 -12.66 8.17
CA PRO A 186 -23.33 -13.60 7.23
C PRO A 186 -23.17 -15.02 7.78
N THR A 187 -24.18 -15.50 8.53
CA THR A 187 -24.29 -16.91 8.89
C THR A 187 -24.69 -17.69 7.65
N GLY A 188 -23.85 -18.66 7.28
CA GLY A 188 -23.92 -19.43 6.05
C GLY A 188 -25.29 -20.06 5.78
N ALA A 189 -25.73 -19.92 4.54
CA ALA A 189 -26.80 -20.73 3.99
C ALA A 189 -26.29 -22.17 3.82
N THR A 190 -26.73 -23.06 4.71
CA THR A 190 -26.77 -24.50 4.42
C THR A 190 -27.77 -24.76 3.30
N PRO A 191 -27.42 -25.50 2.23
CA PRO A 191 -28.40 -25.92 1.24
C PRO A 191 -29.23 -27.05 1.83
N SER A 192 -30.51 -26.79 2.13
CA SER A 192 -31.49 -27.82 2.44
C SER A 192 -31.82 -28.58 1.15
N GLY A 193 -31.44 -29.86 1.10
CA GLY A 193 -31.86 -30.79 0.06
C GLY A 193 -33.38 -30.96 0.06
N GLY A 194 -33.98 -30.82 -1.11
CA GLY A 194 -35.38 -31.16 -1.38
C GLY A 194 -35.45 -32.48 -2.13
N SER A 195 -35.79 -33.55 -1.42
CA SER A 195 -36.31 -34.80 -1.95
C SER A 195 -37.82 -34.68 -2.20
N GLY A 196 -38.29 -35.12 -3.37
CA GLY A 196 -39.69 -35.39 -3.70
C GLY A 196 -39.76 -35.74 -5.19
N ALA A 197 -39.77 -37.01 -5.59
CA ALA A 197 -40.92 -37.92 -5.60
C ALA A 197 -42.08 -37.39 -6.46
N SER A 198 -42.03 -37.68 -7.76
CA SER A 198 -43.00 -38.50 -8.53
C SER A 198 -42.87 -38.23 -10.03
#